data_AF-A0A9E6JUG6-F1
#
_entry.id   AF-A0A9E6JUG6-F1
#
_cell.length_a   1.000
_cell.length_b   1.000
_cell.length_c   1.000
_cell.angle_alpha   90.00
_cell.angle_beta   90.00
_cell.angle_gamma   90.00
#
_symmetry.space_group_name_H-M   'P 1'
#
loop_
_entity.id
_entity.type
_entity.pdbx_description
1 polymer ?
#
loop_
_entity_poly.entity_id
_entity_poly.type
_entity_poly.pdbx_seq_one_letter_code
_entity_poly.pdbx_strand_id
1 'polypeptide(L)' 'MPKNKFYVVWIGKNPGIYNNWDRCKKQVEGVEGAKYKGFPTRELAESAFDDDPQKYLSKEMNAPKKII' A
#
# COMPACT_ATOMS: atom_id res chain seq x y z
N MET A 1 13.38 3.02 -15.64
CA MET A 1 12.75 4.23 -15.06
C MET A 1 11.74 3.77 -14.02
N PRO A 2 11.77 4.28 -12.77
CA PRO A 2 10.95 3.73 -11.68
C PRO A 2 9.47 3.85 -12.04
N LYS A 3 8.83 2.70 -12.32
CA LYS A 3 7.50 2.59 -12.93
C LYS A 3 6.35 2.98 -11.99
N ASN A 4 6.60 3.07 -10.70
CA ASN A 4 5.59 3.38 -9.69
C ASN A 4 6.10 4.53 -8.81
N LYS A 5 5.39 5.66 -8.81
CA LYS A 5 5.79 6.88 -8.10
C LYS A 5 5.03 7.09 -6.79
N PHE A 6 3.87 6.48 -6.64
CA PHE A 6 2.97 6.71 -5.50
C PHE A 6 2.62 5.39 -4.83
N TYR A 7 2.59 5.37 -3.51
CA TYR A 7 2.32 4.22 -2.66
C TYR A 7 1.20 4.60 -1.72
N VAL A 8 0.05 3.97 -1.88
CA VAL A 8 -1.09 4.14 -0.99
C VAL A 8 -0.96 3.13 0.13
N VAL A 9 -1.03 3.61 1.38
CA VAL A 9 -1.07 2.78 2.58
C VAL A 9 -2.46 2.94 3.19
N TRP A 10 -3.24 1.87 3.18
CA TRP A 10 -4.55 1.84 3.85
C TRP A 10 -4.44 1.32 5.27
N ILE A 11 -3.58 0.32 5.49
CA ILE A 11 -3.28 -0.22 6.82
C ILE A 11 -1.77 -0.21 7.01
N GLY A 12 -1.32 0.52 8.02
CA GLY A 12 0.07 0.75 8.35
C GLY A 12 0.14 1.58 9.63
N LYS A 13 1.35 1.98 10.05
CA LYS A 13 1.53 2.88 11.20
C LYS A 13 0.88 4.25 10.95
N ASN A 14 1.00 4.76 9.73
CA ASN A 14 0.37 5.98 9.27
C ASN A 14 -0.24 5.74 7.87
N PRO A 15 -1.57 5.52 7.76
CA PRO A 15 -2.23 5.41 6.47
C PRO A 15 -2.19 6.73 5.70
N GLY A 16 -2.03 6.66 4.38
CA GLY A 16 -1.89 7.81 3.51
C GLY A 16 -1.16 7.49 2.21
N ILE A 17 -0.97 8.51 1.38
CA ILE A 17 -0.33 8.39 0.06
C ILE A 17 1.10 8.91 0.15
N TYR A 18 2.06 8.03 -0.15
CA TYR A 18 3.48 8.31 -0.10
C TYR A 18 4.06 8.31 -1.50
N ASN A 19 4.88 9.31 -1.82
CA ASN A 19 5.64 9.35 -3.07
C ASN A 19 7.01 8.66 -2.97
N ASN A 20 7.28 7.96 -1.87
CA ASN A 20 8.59 7.40 -1.57
C ASN A 20 8.48 6.03 -0.89
N TRP A 21 9.18 5.04 -1.45
CA TRP A 21 9.19 3.67 -0.93
C TRP A 21 9.84 3.58 0.44
N ASP A 22 10.92 4.32 0.73
CA ASP A 22 11.59 4.26 2.04
C ASP A 22 10.63 4.64 3.18
N ARG A 23 9.83 5.69 2.95
CA ARG A 23 8.78 6.12 3.89
C ARG A 23 7.68 5.08 4.01
N CYS A 24 7.15 4.60 2.89
CA CYS A 24 6.12 3.55 2.86
C CYS A 24 6.59 2.31 3.63
N LYS A 25 7.80 1.81 3.33
CA LYS A 25 8.42 0.64 3.94
C LYS A 25 8.47 0.79 5.46
N LYS A 26 8.97 1.91 6.00
CA LYS A 26 9.00 2.13 7.47
C LYS A 26 7.62 2.14 8.13
N GLN A 27 6.57 2.53 7.39
CA GLN A 27 5.20 2.54 7.90
C GLN A 27 4.51 1.18 7.84
N VAL A 28 4.86 0.33 6.87
CA VAL A 28 4.26 -1.02 6.71
C VAL A 28 5.11 -2.11 7.38
N GLU A 29 6.41 -1.87 7.56
CA GLU A 29 7.35 -2.78 8.20
C GLU A 29 7.06 -2.89 9.70
N GLY A 30 6.73 -4.12 10.13
CA GLY A 30 6.33 -4.44 11.50
C GLY A 30 4.84 -4.23 11.78
N VAL A 31 4.01 -3.93 10.77
CA VAL A 31 2.54 -3.86 10.94
C VAL A 31 1.91 -5.16 10.46
N GLU A 32 1.24 -5.85 11.38
CA GLU A 32 0.52 -7.07 11.07
C GLU A 32 -0.72 -6.75 10.24
N GLY A 33 -0.82 -7.32 9.04
CA GLY A 33 -1.91 -7.02 8.10
C GLY A 33 -1.77 -5.68 7.36
N ALA A 34 -0.54 -5.17 7.22
CA ALA A 34 -0.29 -3.97 6.43
C ALA A 34 -0.86 -4.10 5.00
N LYS A 35 -1.64 -3.11 4.59
CA LYS A 35 -2.26 -3.02 3.26
C LYS A 35 -1.70 -1.80 2.56
N TYR A 36 -0.93 -2.03 1.51
CA TYR A 36 -0.37 -0.98 0.67
C TYR A 36 -0.33 -1.39 -0.80
N LYS A 37 -0.34 -0.42 -1.72
CA LYS A 37 -0.22 -0.67 -3.16
C LYS A 37 0.47 0.48 -3.87
N GLY A 38 1.32 0.16 -4.83
CA GLY A 38 1.99 1.12 -5.69
C GLY A 38 1.15 1.47 -6.92
N PHE A 39 1.05 2.76 -7.22
CA PHE A 39 0.40 3.32 -8.40
C PHE A 39 1.37 4.18 -9.22
N PRO A 40 1.16 4.26 -10.54
CA PRO A 40 1.99 5.08 -11.41
C PRO A 40 1.68 6.59 -11.32
N THR A 41 0.44 6.97 -10.98
CA THR A 41 -0.01 8.37 -10.90
C THR A 41 -0.65 8.70 -9.55
N ARG A 42 -0.65 9.99 -9.20
CA ARG A 42 -1.26 10.47 -7.95
C ARG A 42 -2.78 10.31 -7.97
N GLU A 43 -3.42 10.62 -9.10
CA GLU A 43 -4.88 10.51 -9.25
C GLU A 43 -5.37 9.08 -9.01
N LEU A 44 -4.66 8.07 -9.55
CA LEU A 44 -4.95 6.66 -9.27
C LEU A 44 -4.74 6.31 -7.80
N ALA A 45 -3.71 6.88 -7.17
CA ALA A 45 -3.42 6.66 -5.75
C ALA A 45 -4.50 7.29 -4.84
N GLU A 46 -4.94 8.52 -5.14
CA GLU A 46 -6.02 9.22 -4.43
C GLU A 46 -7.34 8.48 -4.62
N SER A 47 -7.67 8.12 -5.86
CA SER A 47 -8.89 7.38 -6.14
C SER A 47 -8.88 6.01 -5.48
N ALA A 48 -7.75 5.29 -5.44
CA ALA A 48 -7.68 4.02 -4.74
C ALA A 48 -7.67 4.17 -3.21
N PHE A 49 -7.21 5.31 -2.68
CA PHE A 49 -7.29 5.61 -1.25
C PHE A 49 -8.72 5.92 -0.80
N ASP A 50 -9.49 6.61 -1.66
CA ASP A 50 -10.91 6.92 -1.48
C ASP A 50 -11.82 5.71 -1.74
N ASP A 51 -11.50 4.90 -2.76
CA ASP A 51 -12.19 3.65 -3.11
C ASP A 51 -11.75 2.51 -2.18
N ASP A 52 -12.44 1.37 -2.25
CA ASP A 52 -12.25 0.32 -1.26
C ASP A 52 -10.91 -0.41 -1.49
N PRO A 53 -9.97 -0.42 -0.51
CA PRO A 53 -8.71 -1.13 -0.64
C PRO A 53 -8.89 -2.59 -1.01
N GLN A 54 -9.98 -3.21 -0.57
CA GLN A 54 -10.25 -4.62 -0.79
C GLN A 54 -10.40 -4.93 -2.29
N LYS A 55 -10.88 -4.00 -3.11
CA LYS A 55 -10.96 -4.16 -4.57
C LYS A 55 -9.59 -4.23 -5.23
N TYR A 56 -8.61 -3.50 -4.69
CA TYR A 56 -7.26 -3.43 -5.22
C TYR A 56 -6.30 -4.46 -4.59
N LEU A 57 -6.57 -4.90 -3.37
CA LEU A 57 -5.77 -5.89 -2.63
C LEU A 57 -6.27 -7.34 -2.79
N SER A 58 -7.56 -7.57 -3.08
CA SER A 58 -8.15 -8.91 -3.22
C SER A 58 -7.53 -9.75 -4.33
N LYS A 59 -6.87 -9.14 -5.32
CA LYS A 59 -6.20 -9.87 -6.40
C LYS A 59 -4.78 -10.32 -6.07
N GLU A 60 -4.20 -9.92 -4.93
CA GLU A 60 -2.77 -10.15 -4.64
C GLU A 60 -2.46 -10.40 -3.15
N MET A 61 -3.21 -11.28 -2.49
CA MET A 61 -2.84 -11.72 -1.13
C MET A 61 -3.14 -13.20 -0.86
N ASN A 62 -2.52 -14.07 -1.68
CA ASN A 62 -2.10 -15.41 -1.25
C ASN A 62 -0.72 -15.33 -0.57
N ALA A 63 -0.57 -14.43 0.40
CA ALA A 63 0.64 -14.40 1.24
C ALA A 63 0.30 -15.07 2.58
N PRO A 64 0.91 -16.23 2.91
CA PRO A 64 0.58 -16.98 4.11
C PRO A 64 0.96 -16.15 5.33
N LYS A 65 0.02 -15.95 6.25
CA LYS A 65 0.32 -15.48 7.60
C LYS A 65 1.13 -16.56 8.30
N LYS A 66 2.45 -16.45 8.29
CA LYS A 66 3.32 -17.17 9.22
C LYS A 66 3.61 -16.24 10.38
N ILE A 67 2.82 -16.39 11.44
CA ILE A 67 3.23 -16.02 12.80
C ILE A 67 3.25 -17.32 13.58
N ILE A 68 4.44 -17.55 14.15
CA ILE A 68 4.95 -18.66 14.95
C ILE A 68 4.01 -19.13 16.06
#